data_AF-A0A927DUI7-F1
#
_entry.id   AF-A0A927DUI7-F1
#
_cell.length_a   1.000
_cell.length_b   1.000
_cell.length_c   1.000
_cell.angle_alpha   90.00
_cell.angle_beta   90.00
_cell.angle_gamma   90.00
#
_symmetry.space_group_name_H-M   'P 1'
#
loop_
_entity.id
_entity.type
_entity.pdbx_description
1 polymer ?
#
loop_
_entity_poly.entity_id
_entity_poly.type
_entity_poly.pdbx_seq_one_letter_code
_entity_poly.pdbx_strand_id
1 'polypeptide(L)'
;MVRIKNLVHTSWQTASTSLESRVVISAREVFDVFCEYGETTCHPAENGSYVICIRDTCNVHIDNYYGLHGWGFQGHHGIKGLYGNRNTFNRVDFHSFGYDVFFKDLTVKGRQINLQGGNEWSIEKLRLYITRTSGDAVEYFLNYAIGMRQDYASDCDGILNIDGVTVMWDRGLPAWYNTTRSFDLVRIIDSANSLDQGIDSKLPPTITIRNIVFDLAGIQTGRPNDNFEFCAVTALRSQFTDYAVTGRKTLLPDNITVDGMTAINVQPIQNAVMCGIKLPADLYQNTVGSRNKKGSDGTNARITLRNLHSVINNPSIELAAAQTVDIPGDAANWTTDYLNSDYSWIPRITLG
;
A
#
# COMPACT_ATOMS: atom_id res chain seq x y z
N MET A 1 -10.64 24.21 17.67
CA MET A 1 -11.78 23.33 17.33
C MET A 1 -12.58 23.87 16.15
N VAL A 2 -12.62 23.11 15.06
CA VAL A 2 -13.44 23.32 13.87
C VAL A 2 -14.33 22.09 13.68
N ARG A 3 -15.62 22.28 13.39
CA ARG A 3 -16.56 21.17 13.13
C ARG A 3 -17.37 21.42 11.88
N ILE A 4 -17.30 20.48 10.94
CA ILE A 4 -18.00 20.49 9.67
C ILE A 4 -18.96 19.30 9.70
N LYS A 5 -20.25 19.55 9.51
CA LYS A 5 -21.29 18.50 9.53
C LYS A 5 -22.18 18.59 8.31
N ASN A 6 -22.61 17.45 7.80
CA ASN A 6 -23.62 17.35 6.74
C ASN A 6 -23.25 18.15 5.49
N LEU A 7 -21.94 18.29 5.22
CA LEU A 7 -21.48 18.99 4.02
C LEU A 7 -21.79 18.11 2.81
N VAL A 8 -22.70 18.58 1.97
CA VAL A 8 -22.98 17.96 0.67
C VAL A 8 -22.50 18.91 -0.41
N HIS A 9 -21.53 18.47 -1.22
CA HIS A 9 -21.07 19.25 -2.37
C HIS A 9 -21.09 18.40 -3.64
N THR A 10 -21.97 18.76 -4.57
CA THR A 10 -22.12 18.08 -5.87
C THR A 10 -21.52 18.92 -6.99
N SER A 11 -20.75 18.28 -7.87
CA SER A 11 -20.35 18.77 -9.20
C SER A 11 -19.51 20.06 -9.24
N TRP A 12 -18.18 19.90 -9.32
CA TRP A 12 -17.33 20.87 -10.00
C TRP A 12 -16.97 20.29 -11.36
N GLN A 13 -17.61 20.73 -12.45
CA GLN A 13 -17.01 20.61 -13.77
C GLN A 13 -17.58 21.61 -14.77
N THR A 14 -16.67 22.22 -15.52
CA THR A 14 -16.85 22.50 -16.96
C THR A 14 -15.72 21.76 -17.66
N ALA A 15 -16.04 21.03 -18.73
CA ALA A 15 -15.22 19.99 -19.39
C ALA A 15 -13.89 20.43 -20.03
N SER A 16 -13.25 21.52 -19.58
CA SER A 16 -12.14 22.17 -20.31
C SER A 16 -10.89 22.49 -19.49
N THR A 17 -10.84 22.22 -18.18
CA THR A 17 -9.63 22.46 -17.37
C THR A 17 -9.42 21.35 -16.35
N SER A 18 -8.21 20.76 -16.33
CA SER A 18 -7.76 19.80 -15.32
C SER A 18 -8.00 20.33 -13.91
N LEU A 19 -8.62 19.54 -13.04
CA LEU A 19 -8.96 19.88 -11.66
C LEU A 19 -7.97 19.32 -10.62
N GLU A 20 -6.76 18.99 -11.05
CA GLU A 20 -5.69 18.59 -10.13
C GLU A 20 -5.53 19.65 -9.01
N SER A 21 -5.62 19.21 -7.75
CA SER A 21 -5.43 20.04 -6.52
C SER A 21 -6.59 20.90 -5.99
N ARG A 22 -7.84 20.65 -6.37
CA ARG A 22 -9.00 21.27 -5.70
C ARG A 22 -9.25 20.67 -4.32
N VAL A 23 -9.59 21.55 -3.38
CA VAL A 23 -9.85 21.25 -1.98
C VAL A 23 -11.18 21.88 -1.58
N VAL A 24 -12.11 21.09 -1.04
CA VAL A 24 -13.37 21.60 -0.48
C VAL A 24 -13.19 21.92 0.99
N ILE A 25 -12.51 21.03 1.71
CA ILE A 25 -12.21 21.19 3.13
C ILE A 25 -10.69 21.31 3.26
N SER A 26 -10.24 22.51 3.62
CA SER A 26 -8.83 22.77 3.94
C SER A 26 -8.71 23.15 5.41
N ALA A 27 -7.75 22.57 6.11
CA ALA A 27 -7.36 23.01 7.44
C ALA A 27 -5.84 23.08 7.53
N ARG A 28 -5.33 24.15 8.15
CA ARG A 28 -3.89 24.38 8.32
C ARG A 28 -3.61 24.98 9.69
N GLU A 29 -2.62 24.47 10.39
CA GLU A 29 -2.14 25.03 11.68
C GLU A 29 -3.26 25.13 12.73
N VAL A 30 -4.13 24.10 12.77
CA VAL A 30 -5.25 24.04 13.71
C VAL A 30 -5.18 22.81 14.62
N PHE A 31 -5.91 22.90 15.72
CA PHE A 31 -6.19 21.79 16.63
C PHE A 31 -7.68 21.46 16.61
N ASP A 32 -7.98 20.17 16.66
CA ASP A 32 -9.32 19.61 16.79
C ASP A 32 -10.19 19.93 15.57
N VAL A 33 -10.03 19.13 14.51
CA VAL A 33 -10.85 19.22 13.29
C VAL A 33 -11.78 18.04 13.24
N PHE A 34 -13.09 18.27 13.15
CA PHE A 34 -14.10 17.22 13.04
C PHE A 34 -14.87 17.39 11.74
N CYS A 35 -14.86 16.37 10.88
CA CYS A 35 -15.68 16.30 9.67
C CYS A 35 -16.63 15.10 9.80
N GLU A 36 -17.93 15.34 9.79
CA GLU A 36 -18.93 14.30 10.06
C GLU A 36 -20.04 14.32 9.00
N TYR A 37 -20.44 13.14 8.52
CA TYR A 37 -21.58 12.97 7.62
C TYR A 37 -21.48 13.80 6.33
N GLY A 38 -20.30 13.84 5.72
CA GLY A 38 -20.06 14.60 4.49
C GLY A 38 -20.21 13.76 3.23
N GLU A 39 -20.61 14.40 2.13
CA GLU A 39 -20.65 13.80 0.81
C GLU A 39 -20.13 14.77 -0.24
N THR A 40 -19.19 14.29 -1.06
CA THR A 40 -18.61 15.06 -2.16
C THR A 40 -18.31 14.17 -3.36
N THR A 41 -18.72 14.62 -4.54
CA THR A 41 -18.54 13.87 -5.79
C THR A 41 -18.01 14.78 -6.89
N CYS A 42 -17.15 14.26 -7.78
CA CYS A 42 -16.73 14.94 -9.01
C CYS A 42 -16.94 14.05 -10.23
N HIS A 43 -16.65 14.60 -11.40
CA HIS A 43 -16.77 13.88 -12.64
C HIS A 43 -15.68 12.78 -12.74
N PRO A 44 -16.01 11.57 -13.23
CA PRO A 44 -15.08 10.44 -13.31
C PRO A 44 -13.85 10.62 -14.21
N ALA A 45 -13.83 11.66 -15.05
CA ALA A 45 -12.75 11.93 -16.01
C ALA A 45 -11.62 12.81 -15.46
N GLU A 46 -11.68 13.22 -14.19
CA GLU A 46 -10.62 14.03 -13.57
C GLU A 46 -9.48 13.15 -13.05
N ASN A 47 -8.23 13.58 -13.26
CA ASN A 47 -7.00 13.01 -12.66
C ASN A 47 -6.86 13.37 -11.17
N GLY A 48 -7.99 13.26 -10.48
CA GLY A 48 -8.16 13.32 -9.05
C GLY A 48 -7.60 14.54 -8.29
N SER A 49 -8.15 14.67 -7.11
CA SER A 49 -8.14 15.86 -6.30
C SER A 49 -8.27 15.45 -4.83
N TYR A 50 -8.08 16.41 -3.94
CA TYR A 50 -8.04 16.17 -2.50
C TYR A 50 -9.21 16.88 -1.86
N VAL A 51 -10.32 16.18 -1.61
CA VAL A 51 -11.50 16.86 -1.07
C VAL A 51 -11.24 17.43 0.29
N ILE A 52 -10.52 16.66 1.09
CA ILE A 52 -10.06 17.03 2.40
C ILE A 52 -8.54 17.11 2.29
N CYS A 53 -8.00 18.31 2.47
CA CYS A 53 -6.57 18.56 2.57
C CYS A 53 -6.29 19.14 3.95
N ILE A 54 -5.55 18.39 4.77
CA ILE A 54 -5.22 18.82 6.12
C ILE A 54 -3.71 18.99 6.23
N ARG A 55 -3.29 20.10 6.85
CA ARG A 55 -1.88 20.48 6.95
C ARG A 55 -1.51 20.94 8.35
N ASP A 56 -0.32 20.60 8.82
CA ASP A 56 0.24 21.13 10.08
C ASP A 56 -0.78 21.08 11.25
N THR A 57 -1.52 19.97 11.37
CA THR A 57 -2.75 19.91 12.20
C THR A 57 -2.72 18.71 13.13
N CYS A 58 -3.25 18.88 14.33
CA CYS A 58 -3.38 17.80 15.30
C CYS A 58 -4.85 17.48 15.60
N ASN A 59 -5.12 16.21 15.94
CA ASN A 59 -6.41 15.71 16.38
C ASN A 59 -7.52 15.94 15.34
N VAL A 60 -7.44 15.20 14.25
CA VAL A 60 -8.35 15.26 13.11
C VAL A 60 -9.27 14.05 13.15
N HIS A 61 -10.58 14.27 13.07
CA HIS A 61 -11.61 13.24 13.05
C HIS A 61 -12.41 13.37 11.77
N ILE A 62 -12.52 12.29 11.00
CA ILE A 62 -13.31 12.25 9.77
C ILE A 62 -14.22 11.03 9.85
N ASP A 63 -15.52 11.26 10.00
CA ASP A 63 -16.49 10.21 10.25
C ASP A 63 -17.62 10.23 9.21
N ASN A 64 -17.96 9.04 8.72
CA ASN A 64 -19.08 8.83 7.81
C ASN A 64 -19.01 9.73 6.57
N TYR A 65 -17.82 9.86 6.00
CA TYR A 65 -17.58 10.70 4.83
C TYR A 65 -17.58 9.89 3.54
N TYR A 66 -18.23 10.39 2.50
CA TYR A 66 -18.25 9.80 1.17
C TYR A 66 -17.62 10.74 0.13
N GLY A 67 -16.45 10.35 -0.40
CA GLY A 67 -15.72 11.04 -1.45
C GLY A 67 -15.38 10.10 -2.61
N LEU A 68 -16.04 10.23 -3.76
CA LEU A 68 -15.76 9.41 -4.95
C LEU A 68 -15.38 10.25 -6.18
N HIS A 69 -14.73 9.58 -7.15
CA HIS A 69 -14.43 10.06 -8.51
C HIS A 69 -13.31 11.09 -8.67
N GLY A 70 -12.37 11.15 -7.74
CA GLY A 70 -11.33 12.18 -7.74
C GLY A 70 -11.27 12.98 -6.45
N TRP A 71 -11.87 12.50 -5.36
CA TRP A 71 -11.91 13.19 -4.08
C TRP A 71 -11.36 12.30 -2.98
N GLY A 72 -10.07 12.44 -2.71
CA GLY A 72 -9.37 11.68 -1.67
C GLY A 72 -9.11 12.50 -0.42
N PHE A 73 -8.61 11.82 0.61
CA PHE A 73 -7.99 12.49 1.74
C PHE A 73 -6.52 12.79 1.43
N GLN A 74 -6.06 14.00 1.78
CA GLN A 74 -4.66 14.39 1.74
C GLN A 74 -4.15 14.80 3.11
N GLY A 75 -3.04 14.20 3.50
CA GLY A 75 -2.19 14.72 4.57
C GLY A 75 -0.98 15.45 4.00
N HIS A 76 -0.69 16.65 4.50
CA HIS A 76 0.47 17.45 4.08
C HIS A 76 1.15 18.09 5.30
N HIS A 77 2.46 18.29 5.24
CA HIS A 77 3.29 18.97 6.23
C HIS A 77 3.04 18.58 7.70
N GLY A 78 2.74 17.32 8.00
CA GLY A 78 2.52 16.89 9.38
C GLY A 78 1.06 16.88 9.79
N ILE A 79 0.53 15.69 10.00
CA ILE A 79 -0.70 15.48 10.77
C ILE A 79 -0.36 14.57 11.93
N LYS A 80 -0.83 14.91 13.12
CA LYS A 80 -0.73 14.03 14.29
C LYS A 80 -2.11 13.69 14.86
N GLY A 81 -2.44 12.41 14.93
CA GLY A 81 -3.73 11.94 15.43
C GLY A 81 -4.82 12.17 14.40
N LEU A 82 -4.83 11.35 13.34
CA LEU A 82 -5.95 11.26 12.40
C LEU A 82 -6.79 10.04 12.74
N TYR A 83 -8.08 10.26 12.97
CA TYR A 83 -9.06 9.23 13.27
C TYR A 83 -10.14 9.25 12.19
N GLY A 84 -10.21 8.19 11.40
CA GLY A 84 -11.20 8.05 10.35
C GLY A 84 -12.12 6.88 10.63
N ASN A 85 -13.44 7.06 10.55
CA ASN A 85 -14.34 5.92 10.69
C ASN A 85 -15.55 5.94 9.74
N ARG A 86 -15.86 4.78 9.13
CA ARG A 86 -16.91 4.61 8.10
C ARG A 86 -16.76 5.54 6.90
N ASN A 87 -15.55 5.65 6.36
CA ASN A 87 -15.28 6.55 5.25
C ASN A 87 -15.20 5.80 3.91
N THR A 88 -15.58 6.47 2.84
CA THR A 88 -15.31 6.04 1.47
C THR A 88 -14.52 7.14 0.77
N PHE A 89 -13.33 6.80 0.28
CA PHE A 89 -12.48 7.71 -0.49
C PHE A 89 -12.05 7.04 -1.79
N ASN A 90 -11.60 7.83 -2.77
CA ASN A 90 -10.87 7.24 -3.90
C ASN A 90 -9.41 6.92 -3.56
N ARG A 91 -8.79 7.67 -2.63
CA ARG A 91 -7.41 7.50 -2.12
C ARG A 91 -7.28 8.06 -0.70
N VAL A 92 -6.26 7.61 0.00
CA VAL A 92 -5.73 8.26 1.22
C VAL A 92 -4.27 8.54 0.98
N ASP A 93 -3.86 9.79 0.98
CA ASP A 93 -2.58 10.18 0.37
C ASP A 93 -1.80 11.17 1.23
N PHE A 94 -0.75 10.67 1.88
CA PHE A 94 0.14 11.51 2.67
C PHE A 94 1.33 11.95 1.83
N HIS A 95 1.38 13.25 1.53
CA HIS A 95 2.50 13.92 0.87
C HIS A 95 3.61 14.25 1.86
N SER A 96 3.35 14.10 3.15
CA SER A 96 4.35 14.32 4.19
C SER A 96 3.85 13.64 5.45
N PHE A 97 4.64 13.74 6.52
CA PHE A 97 4.46 13.01 7.76
C PHE A 97 3.01 12.91 8.28
N GLY A 98 2.48 11.69 8.34
CA GLY A 98 1.31 11.31 9.13
C GLY A 98 1.74 10.50 10.35
N TYR A 99 1.49 11.03 11.54
CA TYR A 99 1.73 10.37 12.81
C TYR A 99 0.40 10.01 13.45
N ASP A 100 0.29 8.81 14.00
CA ASP A 100 -0.92 8.36 14.71
C ASP A 100 -2.15 8.38 13.79
N VAL A 101 -2.13 7.55 12.75
CA VAL A 101 -3.17 7.48 11.72
C VAL A 101 -4.00 6.22 11.89
N PHE A 102 -5.28 6.39 12.21
CA PHE A 102 -6.19 5.29 12.52
C PHE A 102 -7.43 5.36 11.64
N PHE A 103 -7.68 4.30 10.89
CA PHE A 103 -8.91 4.13 10.12
C PHE A 103 -9.67 2.89 10.57
N LYS A 104 -10.98 3.01 10.72
CA LYS A 104 -11.91 1.90 10.93
C LYS A 104 -12.99 1.92 9.87
N ASP A 105 -13.25 0.78 9.25
CA ASP A 105 -14.32 0.65 8.25
C ASP A 105 -14.11 1.61 7.07
N LEU A 106 -12.92 1.54 6.47
CA LEU A 106 -12.50 2.39 5.36
C LEU A 106 -12.75 1.67 4.03
N THR A 107 -13.41 2.34 3.11
CA THR A 107 -13.50 1.93 1.71
C THR A 107 -12.61 2.82 0.86
N VAL A 108 -11.72 2.22 0.07
CA VAL A 108 -10.93 2.93 -0.95
C VAL A 108 -11.30 2.39 -2.33
N LYS A 109 -11.72 3.26 -3.24
CA LYS A 109 -12.15 2.89 -4.59
C LYS A 109 -11.36 3.63 -5.67
N GLY A 110 -10.52 2.91 -6.41
CA GLY A 110 -9.80 3.42 -7.58
C GLY A 110 -8.29 3.55 -7.40
N ARG A 111 -7.82 4.19 -6.32
CA ARG A 111 -6.39 4.42 -6.07
C ARG A 111 -5.91 3.73 -4.79
N GLN A 112 -4.64 3.93 -4.46
CA GLN A 112 -3.98 3.37 -3.29
C GLN A 112 -4.06 4.27 -2.03
N ILE A 113 -3.61 3.69 -0.93
CA ILE A 113 -3.24 4.40 0.30
C ILE A 113 -1.73 4.63 0.28
N ASN A 114 -1.30 5.89 0.29
CA ASN A 114 0.12 6.23 0.37
C ASN A 114 0.50 6.64 1.79
N LEU A 115 1.48 5.93 2.34
CA LEU A 115 2.01 6.08 3.67
C LEU A 115 3.18 7.06 3.68
N GLN A 116 3.23 7.87 4.75
CA GLN A 116 4.39 8.63 5.16
C GLN A 116 4.26 9.06 6.62
N GLY A 117 5.35 9.19 7.36
CA GLY A 117 5.34 9.66 8.76
C GLY A 117 5.83 8.63 9.75
N GLY A 118 5.06 8.33 10.80
CA GLY A 118 5.55 7.39 11.81
C GLY A 118 4.65 7.16 13.01
N ASN A 119 5.26 6.62 14.06
CA ASN A 119 4.61 6.08 15.26
C ASN A 119 3.66 4.90 14.98
N GLU A 120 2.43 5.16 14.55
CA GLU A 120 1.47 4.11 14.24
C GLU A 120 0.52 4.48 13.08
N TRP A 121 0.32 3.50 12.22
CA TRP A 121 -0.71 3.45 11.19
C TRP A 121 -1.54 2.19 11.42
N SER A 122 -2.82 2.33 11.76
CA SER A 122 -3.73 1.20 11.96
C SER A 122 -4.96 1.31 11.08
N ILE A 123 -5.28 0.24 10.35
CA ILE A 123 -6.45 0.16 9.49
C ILE A 123 -7.24 -1.10 9.84
N GLU A 124 -8.43 -0.95 10.40
CA GLU A 124 -9.38 -2.04 10.67
C GLU A 124 -10.49 -2.03 9.61
N LYS A 125 -10.83 -3.19 9.05
CA LYS A 125 -11.93 -3.37 8.07
C LYS A 125 -11.75 -2.49 6.83
N LEU A 126 -10.67 -2.74 6.09
CA LEU A 126 -10.40 -2.11 4.80
C LEU A 126 -11.13 -2.82 3.66
N ARG A 127 -11.89 -2.07 2.86
CA ARG A 127 -12.45 -2.53 1.59
C ARG A 127 -11.78 -1.80 0.44
N LEU A 128 -11.12 -2.52 -0.44
CA LEU A 128 -10.47 -1.97 -1.62
C LEU A 128 -11.25 -2.39 -2.86
N TYR A 129 -11.71 -1.40 -3.64
CA TYR A 129 -12.37 -1.64 -4.91
C TYR A 129 -11.45 -1.24 -6.05
N ILE A 130 -10.98 -2.26 -6.76
CA ILE A 130 -10.33 -2.14 -8.04
C ILE A 130 -11.40 -1.78 -9.08
N THR A 131 -11.24 -0.64 -9.77
CA THR A 131 -12.24 -0.11 -10.73
C THR A 131 -11.57 0.40 -12.00
N ARG A 132 -12.33 0.45 -13.10
CA ARG A 132 -11.97 1.19 -14.33
C ARG A 132 -12.18 2.68 -14.06
N THR A 133 -11.29 3.53 -14.57
CA THR A 133 -11.56 4.97 -14.76
C THR A 133 -11.93 5.22 -16.22
N SER A 134 -12.76 6.24 -16.48
CA SER A 134 -13.38 6.48 -17.79
C SER A 134 -12.44 7.13 -18.81
N GLY A 135 -12.53 6.72 -20.09
CA GLY A 135 -12.20 7.58 -21.25
C GLY A 135 -10.72 7.85 -21.54
N ASP A 136 -9.88 6.80 -21.60
CA ASP A 136 -8.46 6.86 -22.00
C ASP A 136 -7.51 7.70 -21.11
N ALA A 137 -8.05 8.49 -20.17
CA ALA A 137 -7.30 9.10 -19.08
C ALA A 137 -7.32 8.16 -17.87
N VAL A 138 -6.30 7.30 -17.82
CA VAL A 138 -6.12 6.36 -16.72
C VAL A 138 -5.17 7.00 -15.70
N GLU A 139 -5.69 7.32 -14.52
CA GLU A 139 -4.82 7.27 -13.35
C GLU A 139 -4.40 5.80 -13.22
N TYR A 140 -3.11 5.52 -13.44
CA TYR A 140 -2.58 4.15 -13.53
C TYR A 140 -3.15 3.27 -12.41
N PHE A 141 -3.89 2.23 -12.80
CA PHE A 141 -4.22 1.16 -11.87
C PHE A 141 -2.91 0.59 -11.35
N LEU A 142 -2.61 0.88 -10.09
CA LEU A 142 -1.47 0.29 -9.44
C LEU A 142 -1.90 -1.07 -8.92
N ASN A 143 -1.09 -2.07 -9.19
CA ASN A 143 -1.33 -3.43 -8.75
C ASN A 143 -0.94 -3.63 -7.28
N TYR A 144 -1.23 -2.62 -6.44
CA TYR A 144 -1.08 -2.68 -5.00
C TYR A 144 -2.09 -1.78 -4.28
N ALA A 145 -2.33 -2.06 -2.99
CA ALA A 145 -3.29 -1.30 -2.19
C ALA A 145 -2.67 -0.23 -1.29
N ILE A 146 -1.56 -0.54 -0.63
CA ILE A 146 -0.88 0.35 0.32
C ILE A 146 0.57 0.46 -0.10
N GLY A 147 1.11 1.67 -0.18
CA GLY A 147 2.54 1.84 -0.46
C GLY A 147 3.14 3.13 0.08
N MET A 148 4.44 3.30 -0.13
CA MET A 148 5.18 4.48 0.32
C MET A 148 5.08 5.63 -0.68
N ARG A 149 4.95 6.86 -0.18
CA ARG A 149 4.98 8.06 -1.03
C ARG A 149 6.42 8.46 -1.39
N GLN A 150 6.75 8.43 -2.68
CA GLN A 150 8.15 8.51 -3.16
C GLN A 150 8.67 9.92 -3.40
N ASP A 151 7.86 10.79 -4.01
CA ASP A 151 8.16 12.20 -4.31
C ASP A 151 8.35 13.07 -3.06
N TYR A 152 8.08 12.52 -1.87
CA TYR A 152 8.15 13.23 -0.61
C TYR A 152 9.10 12.62 0.43
N ALA A 153 10.02 11.75 0.02
CA ALA A 153 11.13 11.18 0.80
C ALA A 153 10.97 9.75 1.36
N SER A 154 9.81 9.10 1.20
CA SER A 154 9.59 7.70 1.61
C SER A 154 10.03 7.39 3.06
N ASP A 155 9.72 8.28 4.00
CA ASP A 155 10.05 8.11 5.42
C ASP A 155 8.79 7.68 6.19
N CYS A 156 8.71 6.41 6.58
CA CYS A 156 7.67 5.87 7.46
C CYS A 156 8.33 5.09 8.60
N ASP A 157 8.59 5.79 9.71
CA ASP A 157 9.17 5.22 10.92
C ASP A 157 8.07 4.96 11.96
N GLY A 158 7.16 4.05 11.64
CA GLY A 158 6.02 3.70 12.48
C GLY A 158 5.51 2.28 12.25
N ILE A 159 4.72 1.77 13.18
CA ILE A 159 4.10 0.45 13.09
C ILE A 159 2.97 0.50 12.06
N LEU A 160 2.91 -0.46 11.15
CA LEU A 160 1.78 -0.64 10.23
C LEU A 160 0.95 -1.86 10.67
N ASN A 161 -0.27 -1.59 11.14
CA ASN A 161 -1.24 -2.58 11.58
C ASN A 161 -2.43 -2.60 10.63
N ILE A 162 -2.75 -3.76 10.07
CA ILE A 162 -3.88 -3.95 9.17
C ILE A 162 -4.66 -5.17 9.63
N ASP A 163 -5.97 -5.01 9.86
CA ASP A 163 -6.82 -6.11 10.31
C ASP A 163 -8.17 -6.11 9.59
N GLY A 164 -8.45 -7.20 8.88
CA GLY A 164 -9.65 -7.34 8.07
C GLY A 164 -9.52 -6.54 6.79
N VAL A 165 -9.12 -7.20 5.72
CA VAL A 165 -9.03 -6.60 4.39
C VAL A 165 -9.85 -7.41 3.40
N THR A 166 -10.62 -6.72 2.58
CA THR A 166 -11.26 -7.33 1.41
C THR A 166 -10.90 -6.52 0.17
N VAL A 167 -10.18 -7.16 -0.75
CA VAL A 167 -9.87 -6.61 -2.07
C VAL A 167 -10.88 -7.16 -3.06
N MET A 168 -11.55 -6.28 -3.79
CA MET A 168 -12.65 -6.59 -4.71
C MET A 168 -12.43 -5.91 -6.06
N TRP A 169 -12.97 -6.49 -7.11
CA TRP A 169 -12.96 -5.93 -8.45
C TRP A 169 -14.36 -5.49 -8.87
N ASP A 170 -14.46 -4.36 -9.55
CA ASP A 170 -15.70 -3.96 -10.22
C ASP A 170 -16.04 -4.99 -11.31
N ARG A 171 -17.33 -5.13 -11.58
CA ARG A 171 -17.83 -6.14 -12.52
C ARG A 171 -17.36 -5.86 -13.95
N GLY A 172 -16.84 -6.90 -14.60
CA GLY A 172 -16.44 -6.81 -16.00
C GLY A 172 -15.13 -6.10 -16.24
N LEU A 173 -14.33 -5.92 -15.19
CA LEU A 173 -12.92 -5.67 -15.35
C LEU A 173 -12.25 -6.86 -16.05
N PRO A 174 -11.36 -6.62 -17.03
CA PRO A 174 -10.44 -7.67 -17.39
C PRO A 174 -9.61 -7.95 -16.13
N ALA A 175 -9.25 -9.21 -15.88
CA ALA A 175 -8.46 -9.54 -14.69
C ALA A 175 -7.24 -8.61 -14.56
N TRP A 176 -6.68 -8.15 -15.70
CA TRP A 176 -5.36 -7.53 -15.80
C TRP A 176 -5.37 -6.19 -16.53
N TYR A 177 -4.77 -5.17 -15.89
CA TYR A 177 -4.29 -3.95 -16.54
C TYR A 177 -2.76 -4.06 -16.64
N ASN A 178 -2.17 -3.73 -17.79
CA ASN A 178 -0.72 -3.73 -18.03
C ASN A 178 0.01 -5.09 -17.85
N THR A 179 -0.59 -6.19 -18.34
CA THR A 179 -0.02 -7.57 -18.36
C THR A 179 0.45 -8.15 -17.02
N THR A 180 0.23 -7.46 -15.91
CA THR A 180 0.77 -7.85 -14.61
C THR A 180 -0.20 -8.79 -13.90
N ARG A 181 0.29 -9.98 -13.54
CA ARG A 181 -0.46 -11.12 -12.98
C ARG A 181 -0.57 -11.09 -11.45
N SER A 182 -0.06 -10.03 -10.82
CA SER A 182 0.11 -9.95 -9.38
C SER A 182 -0.56 -8.73 -8.76
N PHE A 183 -1.04 -8.88 -7.52
CA PHE A 183 -1.50 -7.76 -6.69
C PHE A 183 -0.89 -7.84 -5.29
N ASP A 184 -0.33 -6.72 -4.83
CA ASP A 184 0.27 -6.61 -3.51
C ASP A 184 -0.67 -5.89 -2.54
N LEU A 185 -0.94 -6.43 -1.36
CA LEU A 185 -1.63 -5.65 -0.35
C LEU A 185 -0.76 -4.47 0.12
N VAL A 186 0.48 -4.74 0.51
CA VAL A 186 1.44 -3.70 0.89
C VAL A 186 2.65 -3.77 -0.04
N ARG A 187 2.88 -2.72 -0.83
CA ARG A 187 4.09 -2.53 -1.63
C ARG A 187 4.91 -1.40 -1.03
N ILE A 188 6.04 -1.77 -0.45
CA ILE A 188 6.72 -0.87 0.46
C ILE A 188 7.76 0.00 -0.24
N ILE A 189 8.10 -0.31 -1.49
CA ILE A 189 8.79 0.59 -2.41
C ILE A 189 8.23 0.31 -3.80
N ASP A 190 8.01 1.35 -4.60
CA ASP A 190 7.74 1.27 -6.03
C ASP A 190 8.79 2.20 -6.70
N SER A 191 9.01 2.08 -8.01
CA SER A 191 10.18 2.65 -8.70
C SER A 191 10.35 4.16 -8.48
N ALA A 192 11.42 4.57 -7.79
CA ALA A 192 11.77 5.97 -7.63
C ALA A 192 11.92 6.67 -9.00
N ASN A 193 11.16 7.75 -9.21
CA ASN A 193 11.44 8.68 -10.30
C ASN A 193 12.57 9.64 -9.89
N SER A 194 13.09 10.41 -10.84
CA SER A 194 14.22 11.33 -10.68
C SER A 194 14.01 12.50 -9.70
N LEU A 195 12.90 12.54 -8.95
CA LEU A 195 12.52 13.62 -8.03
C LEU A 195 12.80 13.28 -6.55
N ASP A 196 13.54 12.20 -6.28
CA ASP A 196 13.95 11.79 -4.93
C ASP A 196 14.62 12.95 -4.15
N GLN A 197 14.11 13.22 -2.94
CA GLN A 197 14.61 14.25 -2.02
C GLN A 197 16.01 13.97 -1.46
N GLY A 198 16.49 12.74 -1.68
CA GLY A 198 17.87 12.38 -1.48
C GLY A 198 18.27 12.04 -0.07
N ILE A 199 17.35 11.43 0.66
CA ILE A 199 17.56 10.89 2.00
C ILE A 199 17.40 9.38 2.02
N ASP A 200 17.75 8.75 3.15
CA ASP A 200 17.50 7.33 3.39
C ASP A 200 15.98 7.05 3.43
N SER A 201 15.55 6.00 2.73
CA SER A 201 14.17 5.53 2.81
C SER A 201 14.00 4.64 4.04
N LYS A 202 12.94 4.89 4.81
CA LYS A 202 12.64 4.10 6.01
C LYS A 202 11.27 3.46 5.90
N LEU A 203 11.26 2.13 5.94
CA LEU A 203 10.05 1.34 5.86
C LEU A 203 9.53 1.05 7.27
N PRO A 204 8.21 0.84 7.48
CA PRO A 204 7.67 0.50 8.79
C PRO A 204 8.50 -0.61 9.49
N PRO A 205 9.10 -0.36 10.67
CA PRO A 205 9.92 -1.37 11.36
C PRO A 205 9.09 -2.59 11.77
N THR A 206 7.78 -2.43 11.95
CA THR A 206 6.87 -3.54 12.24
C THR A 206 5.66 -3.47 11.33
N ILE A 207 5.31 -4.60 10.73
CA ILE A 207 4.15 -4.76 9.86
C ILE A 207 3.37 -5.97 10.33
N THR A 208 2.11 -5.74 10.70
CA THR A 208 1.19 -6.79 11.09
C THR A 208 -0.03 -6.73 10.20
N ILE A 209 -0.32 -7.83 9.51
CA ILE A 209 -1.48 -7.95 8.62
C ILE A 209 -2.27 -9.18 9.02
N ARG A 210 -3.57 -9.01 9.20
CA ARG A 210 -4.49 -10.10 9.53
C ARG A 210 -5.72 -10.10 8.65
N ASN A 211 -6.22 -11.30 8.37
CA ASN A 211 -7.54 -11.53 7.75
C ASN A 211 -7.69 -10.87 6.37
N ILE A 212 -6.83 -11.26 5.42
CA ILE A 212 -6.87 -10.79 4.04
C ILE A 212 -7.76 -11.70 3.19
N VAL A 213 -8.69 -11.11 2.45
CA VAL A 213 -9.54 -11.81 1.47
C VAL A 213 -9.45 -11.11 0.12
N PHE A 214 -9.09 -11.85 -0.92
CA PHE A 214 -9.23 -11.43 -2.31
C PHE A 214 -10.54 -11.99 -2.88
N ASP A 215 -11.50 -11.13 -3.20
CA ASP A 215 -12.79 -11.51 -3.77
C ASP A 215 -12.81 -11.29 -5.29
N LEU A 216 -12.76 -12.38 -6.04
CA LEU A 216 -12.65 -12.35 -7.50
C LEU A 216 -14.01 -12.29 -8.21
N ALA A 217 -15.13 -12.09 -7.50
CA ALA A 217 -16.49 -12.10 -8.09
C ALA A 217 -16.69 -11.10 -9.25
N GLY A 218 -15.98 -9.97 -9.23
CA GLY A 218 -16.07 -8.96 -10.29
C GLY A 218 -15.32 -9.32 -11.59
N ILE A 219 -14.40 -10.28 -11.53
CA ILE A 219 -13.53 -10.65 -12.65
C ILE A 219 -14.29 -11.56 -13.61
N GLN A 220 -14.45 -11.13 -14.87
CA GLN A 220 -15.26 -11.86 -15.86
C GLN A 220 -14.46 -12.80 -16.76
N THR A 221 -13.22 -12.45 -17.11
CA THR A 221 -12.41 -13.29 -18.00
C THR A 221 -11.04 -13.53 -17.37
N GLY A 222 -10.86 -14.75 -16.88
CA GLY A 222 -9.53 -15.31 -16.69
C GLY A 222 -8.87 -15.63 -18.03
N ARG A 223 -7.55 -15.47 -18.14
CA ARG A 223 -6.82 -16.14 -19.23
C ARG A 223 -6.73 -17.63 -18.91
N PRO A 224 -6.97 -18.54 -19.88
CA PRO A 224 -6.74 -19.97 -19.66
C PRO A 224 -5.28 -20.21 -19.24
N ASN A 225 -5.07 -20.97 -18.16
CA ASN A 225 -3.76 -21.36 -17.61
C ASN A 225 -2.94 -20.28 -16.85
N ASP A 226 -3.52 -19.13 -16.53
CA ASP A 226 -2.80 -18.06 -15.81
C ASP A 226 -3.20 -18.03 -14.32
N ASN A 227 -2.20 -18.12 -13.43
CA ASN A 227 -2.36 -18.00 -11.97
C ASN A 227 -2.55 -16.53 -11.55
N PHE A 228 -3.41 -16.26 -10.57
CA PHE A 228 -3.43 -14.99 -9.82
C PHE A 228 -2.40 -15.03 -8.70
N GLU A 229 -1.40 -14.16 -8.72
CA GLU A 229 -0.40 -14.05 -7.65
C GLU A 229 -0.76 -12.92 -6.68
N PHE A 230 -1.13 -13.27 -5.45
CA PHE A 230 -1.42 -12.27 -4.43
C PHE A 230 -0.30 -12.24 -3.41
N CYS A 231 0.27 -11.06 -3.17
CA CYS A 231 1.30 -10.89 -2.15
C CYS A 231 0.77 -10.05 -0.98
N ALA A 232 1.03 -10.48 0.27
CA ALA A 232 0.71 -9.66 1.43
C ALA A 232 1.69 -8.47 1.56
N VAL A 233 3.00 -8.73 1.44
CA VAL A 233 4.04 -7.71 1.53
C VAL A 233 5.06 -7.89 0.42
N THR A 234 5.16 -6.91 -0.46
CA THR A 234 6.27 -6.80 -1.41
C THR A 234 7.19 -5.67 -0.96
N ALA A 235 8.42 -6.03 -0.60
CA ALA A 235 9.48 -5.06 -0.39
C ALA A 235 10.24 -4.94 -1.72
N LEU A 236 9.96 -3.91 -2.51
CA LEU A 236 10.82 -3.62 -3.67
C LEU A 236 12.03 -2.81 -3.21
N ARG A 237 13.01 -2.73 -4.09
CA ARG A 237 14.17 -1.86 -3.98
C ARG A 237 13.84 -0.48 -4.59
N SER A 238 14.44 0.57 -4.04
CA SER A 238 14.59 1.86 -4.74
C SER A 238 15.69 1.73 -5.81
N GLN A 239 15.53 2.30 -7.01
CA GLN A 239 16.56 2.27 -8.07
C GLN A 239 17.97 2.73 -7.60
N PHE A 240 18.08 3.32 -6.40
CA PHE A 240 19.28 3.83 -5.75
C PHE A 240 19.94 2.94 -4.68
N THR A 241 19.57 1.66 -4.44
CA THR A 241 20.15 0.86 -3.31
C THR A 241 21.57 0.30 -3.52
N ASP A 242 22.28 0.78 -4.54
CA ASP A 242 23.73 0.80 -4.59
C ASP A 242 24.29 1.61 -3.42
N TYR A 243 24.35 1.16 -2.15
CA TYR A 243 24.87 2.05 -1.09
C TYR A 243 26.28 2.56 -1.42
N ALA A 244 27.13 1.73 -2.05
CA ALA A 244 28.45 2.15 -2.50
C ALA A 244 28.39 3.14 -3.69
N VAL A 245 27.30 3.16 -4.45
CA VAL A 245 27.07 4.06 -5.58
C VAL A 245 26.37 5.36 -5.17
N THR A 246 25.39 5.30 -4.27
CA THR A 246 24.47 6.41 -3.96
C THR A 246 24.70 7.01 -2.58
N GLY A 247 25.37 6.30 -1.68
CA GLY A 247 25.53 6.68 -0.27
C GLY A 247 24.22 6.65 0.53
N ARG A 248 23.13 6.13 -0.03
CA ARG A 248 21.79 6.10 0.59
C ARG A 248 21.35 4.69 0.94
N LYS A 249 20.58 4.58 2.02
CA LYS A 249 20.08 3.32 2.55
C LYS A 249 18.58 3.19 2.33
N THR A 250 18.14 1.95 2.23
CA THR A 250 16.75 1.56 2.43
C THR A 250 16.69 0.68 3.66
N LEU A 251 16.06 1.18 4.72
CA LEU A 251 15.90 0.44 5.98
C LEU A 251 14.63 -0.42 5.91
N LEU A 252 14.83 -1.73 5.86
CA LEU A 252 13.77 -2.74 5.77
C LEU A 252 13.11 -3.02 7.13
N PRO A 253 11.90 -3.60 7.15
CA PRO A 253 11.19 -3.93 8.39
C PRO A 253 11.95 -4.93 9.28
N ASP A 254 11.90 -4.75 10.59
CA ASP A 254 12.45 -5.69 11.56
C ASP A 254 11.51 -6.87 11.80
N ASN A 255 10.20 -6.62 11.78
CA ASN A 255 9.18 -7.64 12.02
C ASN A 255 8.06 -7.56 11.00
N ILE A 256 7.77 -8.68 10.33
CA ILE A 256 6.63 -8.83 9.44
C ILE A 256 5.82 -10.02 9.91
N THR A 257 4.54 -9.81 10.19
CA THR A 257 3.59 -10.87 10.53
C THR A 257 2.40 -10.81 9.58
N VAL A 258 2.13 -11.94 8.93
CA VAL A 258 0.94 -12.13 8.09
C VAL A 258 0.18 -13.33 8.63
N ASP A 259 -1.07 -13.13 9.02
CA ASP A 259 -1.92 -14.19 9.58
C ASP A 259 -3.32 -14.18 8.94
N GLY A 260 -3.63 -15.22 8.18
CA GLY A 260 -4.91 -15.33 7.48
C GLY A 260 -4.90 -14.58 6.16
N MET A 261 -4.74 -15.31 5.06
CA MET A 261 -4.78 -14.78 3.69
C MET A 261 -5.41 -15.81 2.77
N THR A 262 -6.43 -15.43 2.00
CA THR A 262 -7.07 -16.34 1.05
C THR A 262 -7.78 -15.60 -0.08
N ALA A 263 -8.33 -16.35 -1.03
CA ALA A 263 -9.21 -15.84 -2.07
C ALA A 263 -10.56 -16.57 -2.06
N ILE A 264 -11.59 -15.86 -2.50
CA ILE A 264 -12.95 -16.39 -2.71
C ILE A 264 -13.44 -16.06 -4.11
N ASN A 265 -14.49 -16.74 -4.55
CA ASN A 265 -15.09 -16.56 -5.88
C ASN A 265 -14.06 -16.75 -7.03
N VAL A 266 -13.06 -17.60 -6.80
CA VAL A 266 -12.05 -17.97 -7.81
C VAL A 266 -12.72 -18.79 -8.89
N GLN A 267 -12.51 -18.43 -10.15
CA GLN A 267 -13.13 -19.14 -11.27
C GLN A 267 -12.67 -20.61 -11.35
N PRO A 268 -13.50 -21.55 -11.83
CA PRO A 268 -13.22 -22.99 -11.79
C PRO A 268 -11.96 -23.48 -12.53
N ILE A 269 -11.40 -22.68 -13.45
CA ILE A 269 -10.22 -23.06 -14.25
C ILE A 269 -8.97 -22.27 -13.87
N GLN A 270 -9.03 -21.51 -12.78
CA GLN A 270 -7.99 -20.57 -12.36
C GLN A 270 -7.49 -20.89 -10.95
N ASN A 271 -6.24 -20.53 -10.71
CA ASN A 271 -5.62 -20.62 -9.39
C ASN A 271 -5.45 -19.22 -8.80
N ALA A 272 -5.62 -19.10 -7.49
CA ALA A 272 -5.23 -17.95 -6.70
C ALA A 272 -4.17 -18.38 -5.69
N VAL A 273 -2.94 -17.94 -5.91
CA VAL A 273 -1.76 -18.33 -5.12
C VAL A 273 -1.37 -17.20 -4.19
N MET A 274 -1.18 -17.54 -2.91
CA MET A 274 -0.88 -16.62 -1.83
C MET A 274 0.62 -16.61 -1.51
N CYS A 275 1.23 -15.44 -1.61
CA CYS A 275 2.58 -15.13 -1.23
C CYS A 275 2.55 -14.24 0.03
N GLY A 276 3.23 -14.64 1.09
CA GLY A 276 3.30 -13.84 2.31
C GLY A 276 4.32 -12.71 2.20
N ILE A 277 5.42 -12.95 1.49
CA ILE A 277 6.44 -11.94 1.26
C ILE A 277 7.15 -12.13 -0.07
N LYS A 278 7.36 -11.02 -0.78
CA LYS A 278 8.15 -10.93 -1.99
C LYS A 278 9.28 -9.91 -1.83
N LEU A 279 10.51 -10.31 -2.14
CA LEU A 279 11.72 -9.48 -2.08
C LEU A 279 12.28 -9.20 -3.49
N PRO A 280 13.22 -8.26 -3.66
CA PRO A 280 13.81 -7.97 -4.96
C PRO A 280 15.07 -8.83 -5.20
N ALA A 281 15.38 -9.13 -6.46
CA ALA A 281 16.44 -10.08 -6.84
C ALA A 281 17.86 -9.62 -6.48
N ASP A 282 18.01 -8.33 -6.20
CA ASP A 282 19.24 -7.62 -5.91
C ASP A 282 19.33 -7.13 -4.47
N LEU A 283 18.53 -7.71 -3.55
CA LEU A 283 18.56 -7.44 -2.12
C LEU A 283 19.99 -7.45 -1.55
N TYR A 284 20.84 -8.36 -2.05
CA TYR A 284 22.23 -8.53 -1.63
C TYR A 284 23.12 -7.29 -1.88
N GLN A 285 22.69 -6.32 -2.68
CA GLN A 285 23.46 -5.09 -2.91
C GLN A 285 23.31 -4.09 -1.77
N ASN A 286 22.26 -4.20 -0.95
CA ASN A 286 22.03 -3.31 0.21
C ASN A 286 22.72 -3.87 1.47
N THR A 287 24.03 -3.64 1.59
CA THR A 287 24.84 -4.16 2.70
C THR A 287 24.52 -3.53 4.07
N VAL A 288 23.74 -2.45 4.12
CA VAL A 288 23.40 -1.71 5.35
C VAL A 288 21.89 -1.47 5.48
N GLY A 289 21.08 -2.39 4.95
CA GLY A 289 19.63 -2.28 4.86
C GLY A 289 18.84 -2.62 6.13
N SER A 290 19.50 -3.10 7.17
CA SER A 290 18.87 -3.40 8.46
C SER A 290 18.99 -2.24 9.44
N ARG A 291 17.96 -2.07 10.26
CA ARG A 291 17.93 -1.15 11.40
C ARG A 291 18.77 -1.68 12.57
N ASN A 292 18.86 -3.01 12.66
CA ASN A 292 19.50 -3.71 13.76
C ASN A 292 20.73 -4.49 13.30
N LYS A 293 21.75 -4.52 14.16
CA LYS A 293 22.91 -5.39 13.98
C LYS A 293 22.47 -6.86 14.04
N LYS A 294 23.07 -7.72 13.21
CA LYS A 294 22.88 -9.17 13.24
C LYS A 294 23.11 -9.73 14.64
N GLY A 295 22.19 -10.58 15.07
CA GLY A 295 22.34 -11.37 16.29
C GLY A 295 23.38 -12.49 16.11
N SER A 296 23.63 -13.22 17.20
CA SER A 296 24.54 -14.37 17.20
C SER A 296 24.11 -15.50 16.26
N ASP A 297 22.86 -15.51 15.82
CA ASP A 297 22.31 -16.48 14.87
C ASP A 297 22.38 -16.02 13.41
N GLY A 298 23.04 -14.89 13.14
CA GLY A 298 23.27 -14.35 11.80
C GLY A 298 22.07 -13.60 11.21
N THR A 299 20.98 -13.42 11.97
CA THR A 299 19.75 -12.75 11.51
C THR A 299 19.48 -11.47 12.29
N ASN A 300 18.70 -10.55 11.72
CA ASN A 300 18.30 -9.28 12.37
C ASN A 300 16.84 -8.86 12.08
N ALA A 301 16.11 -9.67 11.33
CA ALA A 301 14.70 -9.46 11.09
C ALA A 301 13.91 -10.76 11.26
N ARG A 302 12.60 -10.66 11.41
CA ARG A 302 11.69 -11.79 11.60
C ARG A 302 10.49 -11.68 10.69
N ILE A 303 10.19 -12.78 10.01
CA ILE A 303 8.99 -12.93 9.20
C ILE A 303 8.21 -14.12 9.75
N THR A 304 6.94 -13.91 10.08
CA THR A 304 6.02 -14.94 10.53
C THR A 304 4.82 -14.98 9.59
N LEU A 305 4.65 -16.10 8.88
CA LEU A 305 3.54 -16.32 7.96
C LEU A 305 2.68 -17.46 8.51
N ARG A 306 1.39 -17.22 8.71
CA ARG A 306 0.44 -18.18 9.27
C ARG A 306 -0.87 -18.18 8.50
N ASN A 307 -1.46 -19.35 8.31
CA ASN A 307 -2.79 -19.46 7.69
C ASN A 307 -2.87 -18.76 6.31
N LEU A 308 -1.92 -19.06 5.41
CA LEU A 308 -1.94 -18.61 4.02
C LEU A 308 -2.55 -19.73 3.14
N HIS A 309 -3.74 -19.50 2.60
CA HIS A 309 -4.52 -20.50 1.89
C HIS A 309 -4.71 -20.12 0.41
N SER A 310 -3.89 -20.72 -0.45
CA SER A 310 -4.06 -20.67 -1.91
C SER A 310 -5.25 -21.52 -2.35
N VAL A 311 -5.98 -21.06 -3.38
CA VAL A 311 -7.08 -21.80 -4.03
C VAL A 311 -6.59 -22.33 -5.36
N ILE A 312 -6.49 -23.66 -5.47
CA ILE A 312 -5.97 -24.34 -6.66
C ILE A 312 -7.11 -25.13 -7.32
N ASN A 313 -7.70 -24.57 -8.37
CA ASN A 313 -8.73 -25.26 -9.16
C ASN A 313 -8.16 -25.92 -10.44
N ASN A 314 -6.99 -25.49 -10.90
CA ASN A 314 -6.27 -26.05 -12.04
C ASN A 314 -4.93 -26.66 -11.55
N PRO A 315 -4.67 -27.95 -11.81
CA PRO A 315 -3.45 -28.62 -11.34
C PRO A 315 -2.15 -28.08 -11.96
N SER A 316 -2.24 -27.30 -13.04
CA SER A 316 -1.08 -26.62 -13.63
C SER A 316 -0.81 -25.31 -12.91
N ILE A 317 0.31 -25.26 -12.16
CA ILE A 317 0.82 -24.04 -11.54
C ILE A 317 2.19 -23.74 -12.16
N GLU A 318 2.37 -22.56 -12.77
CA GLU A 318 3.68 -22.10 -13.22
C GLU A 318 4.69 -22.07 -12.06
N LEU A 319 5.92 -22.53 -12.33
CA LEU A 319 7.00 -22.72 -11.34
C LEU A 319 7.27 -21.47 -10.47
N ALA A 320 7.06 -20.27 -11.01
CA ALA A 320 7.30 -18.99 -10.33
C ALA A 320 6.06 -18.42 -9.61
N ALA A 321 4.87 -18.98 -9.80
CA ALA A 321 3.64 -18.43 -9.23
C ALA A 321 3.34 -18.94 -7.81
N ALA A 322 3.93 -20.07 -7.40
CA ALA A 322 3.46 -20.85 -6.23
C ALA A 322 4.19 -20.57 -4.91
N GLN A 323 4.91 -19.45 -4.79
CA GLN A 323 5.83 -19.25 -3.66
C GLN A 323 5.15 -18.53 -2.50
N THR A 324 5.02 -19.21 -1.35
CA THR A 324 4.61 -18.57 -0.08
C THR A 324 5.64 -17.53 0.39
N VAL A 325 6.90 -17.74 0.03
CA VAL A 325 8.04 -16.86 0.26
C VAL A 325 8.79 -16.74 -1.05
N ASP A 326 8.77 -15.56 -1.67
CA ASP A 326 9.49 -15.26 -2.90
C ASP A 326 10.69 -14.37 -2.58
N ILE A 327 11.87 -14.98 -2.50
CA ILE A 327 13.14 -14.28 -2.40
C ILE A 327 13.89 -14.57 -3.69
N PRO A 328 13.70 -13.74 -4.73
CA PRO A 328 14.35 -13.95 -5.99
C PRO A 328 15.85 -13.68 -5.85
N GLY A 329 16.63 -14.31 -6.73
CA GLY A 329 18.09 -14.21 -6.75
C GLY A 329 18.77 -15.54 -6.47
N ASP A 330 19.90 -15.76 -7.14
CA ASP A 330 20.78 -16.89 -6.84
C ASP A 330 21.47 -16.62 -5.49
N ALA A 331 21.43 -17.59 -4.58
CA ALA A 331 22.18 -17.51 -3.32
C ALA A 331 23.68 -17.31 -3.59
N ALA A 332 24.20 -17.77 -4.74
CA ALA A 332 25.56 -17.52 -5.18
C ALA A 332 25.86 -16.03 -5.47
N ASN A 333 24.84 -15.20 -5.69
CA ASN A 333 25.01 -13.76 -5.91
C ASN A 333 25.14 -12.98 -4.59
N TRP A 334 24.92 -13.61 -3.44
CA TRP A 334 25.09 -12.94 -2.15
C TRP A 334 26.58 -12.73 -1.90
N THR A 335 27.02 -11.47 -2.00
CA THR A 335 28.43 -11.12 -1.93
C THR A 335 29.00 -11.36 -0.53
N THR A 336 30.31 -11.58 -0.46
CA THR A 336 31.06 -11.63 0.81
C THR A 336 30.78 -10.37 1.66
N ASP A 337 30.69 -9.21 1.03
CA ASP A 337 30.41 -7.94 1.71
C ASP A 337 29.01 -7.91 2.34
N TYR A 338 28.00 -8.40 1.62
CA TYR A 338 26.64 -8.51 2.16
C TYR A 338 26.57 -9.51 3.30
N LEU A 339 27.15 -10.70 3.14
CA LEU A 339 27.12 -11.74 4.16
C LEU A 339 27.90 -11.32 5.42
N ASN A 340 29.04 -10.63 5.28
CA ASN A 340 29.89 -10.19 6.38
C ASN A 340 29.45 -8.87 7.03
N SER A 341 28.59 -8.08 6.37
CA SER A 341 28.09 -6.85 6.98
C SER A 341 27.27 -7.15 8.24
N ASP A 342 27.54 -6.42 9.32
CA ASP A 342 26.74 -6.46 10.55
C ASP A 342 25.30 -5.97 10.34
N TYR A 343 25.04 -5.22 9.27
CA TYR A 343 23.77 -4.50 9.02
C TYR A 343 23.08 -4.88 7.71
N SER A 344 23.51 -5.93 7.01
CA SER A 344 22.70 -6.46 5.92
C SER A 344 21.44 -7.10 6.48
N TRP A 345 20.32 -6.91 5.80
CA TRP A 345 19.02 -7.38 6.28
C TRP A 345 18.85 -8.87 5.98
N ILE A 346 18.88 -9.70 7.02
CA ILE A 346 18.76 -11.16 6.89
C ILE A 346 17.63 -11.61 7.82
N PRO A 347 16.46 -11.99 7.28
CA PRO A 347 15.32 -12.37 8.10
C PRO A 347 15.36 -13.85 8.47
N ARG A 348 14.91 -14.18 9.67
CA ARG A 348 14.42 -15.52 10.00
C ARG A 348 12.96 -15.64 9.61
N ILE A 349 12.65 -16.64 8.79
CA ILE A 349 11.28 -16.90 8.32
C ILE A 349 10.69 -18.10 9.06
N THR A 350 9.50 -17.93 9.60
CA THR A 350 8.70 -18.98 10.24
C THR A 350 7.38 -19.15 9.50
N LEU A 351 7.11 -20.36 9.03
CA LEU A 351 5.85 -20.75 8.40
C LEU A 351 5.06 -21.60 9.39
N GLY A 352 3.74 -21.39 9.50
CA GLY A 352 2.90 -22.19 10.40
C GLY A 352 1.41 -22.02 10.19
#